data_AF-A0A3P7FRA8-F1
#
_entry.id   AF-A0A3P7FRA8-F1
#
_cell.length_a   1.000
_cell.length_b   1.000
_cell.length_c   1.000
_cell.angle_alpha   90.00
_cell.angle_beta   90.00
_cell.angle_gamma   90.00
#
_symmetry.space_group_name_H-M   'P 1'
#
loop_
_entity.id
_entity.type
_entity.pdbx_description
1 polymer ?
#
loop_
_entity_poly.entity_id
_entity_poly.type
_entity_poly.pdbx_seq_one_letter_code
_entity_poly.pdbx_strand_id
1 'polypeptide(L)'
;MNSLSLYHGSIDPLSLYHRSYFRSTDPLSSHYKSMDQLTSINDDENELESVPLPIQTFLWRQTNPFLGAKIGKLHEASCVTFERVVVQNILHGLSPSLSDAINSISRWHFVRATFPHIVQCCASLLSEAISRDGLPMSGSLAKMLYILHWLLLDSANECYDVESKKV
;
A
#
# COMPACT_ATOMS: atom_id res chain seq x y z
N MET A 1 -39.65 9.13 -50.09
CA MET A 1 -40.27 10.33 -49.51
C MET A 1 -39.44 10.77 -48.31
N ASN A 2 -39.03 12.04 -48.33
CA ASN A 2 -38.22 12.69 -47.30
C ASN A 2 -38.91 12.71 -45.94
N SER A 3 -38.12 12.60 -44.87
CA SER A 3 -38.12 13.51 -43.70
C SER A 3 -36.88 13.17 -42.87
N LEU A 4 -35.73 13.77 -43.15
CA LEU A 4 -35.20 14.94 -42.45
C LEU A 4 -35.41 14.91 -40.92
N SER A 5 -34.30 14.62 -40.23
CA SER A 5 -33.74 15.38 -39.11
C SER A 5 -34.70 16.27 -38.32
N LEU A 6 -34.95 15.86 -37.09
CA LEU A 6 -35.14 16.62 -35.84
C LEU A 6 -35.25 15.48 -34.81
N TYR A 7 -34.29 15.22 -33.94
CA TYR A 7 -34.23 15.89 -32.66
C TYR A 7 -32.80 15.91 -32.14
N HIS A 8 -32.44 17.12 -31.72
CA HIS A 8 -31.23 17.52 -31.03
C HIS A 8 -30.86 16.59 -29.88
N GLY A 9 -29.55 16.45 -29.68
CA GLY A 9 -28.91 15.61 -28.68
C GLY A 9 -29.62 15.63 -27.34
N SER A 10 -29.99 14.43 -26.89
CA SER A 10 -30.41 14.16 -25.53
C SER A 10 -29.26 14.57 -24.61
N ILE A 11 -29.42 15.70 -23.93
CA ILE A 11 -28.50 16.16 -22.90
C ILE A 11 -28.51 15.11 -21.80
N ASP A 12 -27.40 14.40 -21.64
CA ASP A 12 -27.24 13.39 -20.61
C ASP A 12 -27.43 14.05 -19.23
N PRO A 13 -28.38 13.60 -18.40
CA PRO A 13 -28.60 14.11 -17.04
C PRO A 13 -27.33 14.08 -16.18
N LEU A 14 -26.40 13.16 -16.44
CA LEU A 14 -25.10 13.10 -15.74
C LEU A 14 -24.19 14.28 -16.07
N SER A 15 -24.29 14.83 -17.29
CA SER A 15 -23.52 16.03 -17.67
C SER A 15 -24.02 17.28 -16.94
N LEU A 16 -25.33 17.36 -16.67
CA LEU A 16 -25.92 18.42 -15.87
C LEU A 16 -25.52 18.29 -14.39
N TYR A 17 -25.45 17.06 -13.87
CA TYR A 17 -24.93 16.81 -12.52
C TYR A 17 -23.47 17.23 -12.36
N HIS A 18 -22.62 16.90 -13.34
CA HIS A 18 -21.23 17.33 -13.34
C HIS A 18 -21.09 18.86 -13.50
N ARG A 19 -21.96 19.50 -14.28
CA ARG A 19 -21.90 20.95 -14.52
C ARG A 19 -22.48 21.79 -13.38
N SER A 20 -23.49 21.29 -12.67
CA SER A 20 -24.06 21.97 -11.50
C SER A 20 -23.15 21.85 -10.28
N TYR A 21 -22.50 20.70 -10.07
CA TYR A 21 -21.53 20.52 -8.98
C TYR A 21 -20.29 21.40 -9.13
N PHE A 22 -19.92 21.78 -10.36
CA PHE A 22 -18.76 22.65 -10.60
C PHE A 22 -19.06 24.15 -10.58
N ARG A 23 -20.29 24.59 -10.26
CA ARG A 23 -20.65 26.03 -10.26
C ARG A 23 -21.11 26.59 -8.92
N SER A 24 -20.57 26.09 -7.81
CA SER A 24 -20.60 26.83 -6.54
C SER A 24 -19.37 27.70 -6.41
N THR A 25 -19.60 29.01 -6.53
CA THR A 25 -18.69 30.08 -6.14
C THR A 25 -18.66 30.16 -4.62
N ASP A 26 -17.76 29.42 -3.97
CA ASP A 26 -17.51 29.58 -2.53
C ASP A 26 -16.38 30.60 -2.29
N PRO A 27 -16.63 31.72 -1.58
CA PRO A 27 -15.62 32.74 -1.28
C PRO A 27 -14.55 32.31 -0.27
N LEU A 28 -14.52 31.05 0.17
CA LEU A 28 -13.56 30.51 1.14
C LEU A 28 -12.30 29.93 0.47
N SER A 29 -11.95 30.45 -0.71
CA SER A 29 -10.76 30.08 -1.47
C SER A 29 -9.43 30.50 -0.80
N SER A 30 -9.43 31.11 0.39
CA SER A 30 -8.19 31.48 1.09
C SER A 30 -7.55 30.33 1.89
N HIS A 31 -8.21 29.18 2.06
CA HIS A 31 -7.67 28.06 2.85
C HIS A 31 -7.17 26.86 2.04
N TYR A 32 -7.23 26.90 0.70
CA TYR A 32 -6.59 25.92 -0.19
C TYR A 32 -5.10 26.23 -0.47
N LYS A 33 -4.43 26.93 0.45
CA LYS A 33 -2.97 27.13 0.41
C LYS A 33 -2.17 26.12 1.23
N SER A 34 -2.77 24.99 1.63
CA SER A 34 -2.09 24.00 2.47
C SER A 34 -2.04 22.57 1.90
N MET A 35 -2.27 22.39 0.59
CA MET A 35 -1.98 21.10 -0.07
C MET A 35 -0.66 21.15 -0.87
N ASP A 36 -0.26 22.33 -1.34
CA ASP A 36 1.00 22.51 -2.09
C ASP A 36 2.26 22.51 -1.21
N GLN A 37 2.13 22.56 0.11
CA GLN A 37 3.28 22.47 1.03
C GLN A 37 3.70 21.03 1.36
N LEU A 38 2.91 20.02 0.99
CA LEU A 38 3.33 18.62 1.14
C LEU A 38 4.27 18.15 0.02
N THR A 39 4.35 18.86 -1.11
CA THR A 39 5.08 18.39 -2.30
C THR A 39 6.54 18.88 -2.40
N SER A 40 7.08 19.58 -1.40
CA SER A 40 8.48 20.04 -1.42
C SER A 40 9.37 19.47 -0.30
N ILE A 41 8.89 18.49 0.46
CA ILE A 41 9.70 17.86 1.51
C ILE A 41 10.53 16.78 0.85
N ASN A 42 11.77 17.09 0.45
CA ASN A 42 12.99 16.24 0.35
C ASN A 42 12.87 14.71 0.07
N ASP A 43 11.79 14.22 -0.52
CA ASP A 43 11.52 12.80 -0.71
C ASP A 43 12.43 12.20 -1.80
N ASP A 44 12.84 13.01 -2.78
CA ASP A 44 13.77 12.63 -3.84
C ASP A 44 15.13 12.14 -3.29
N GLU A 45 15.64 12.73 -2.20
CA GLU A 45 16.91 12.30 -1.61
C GLU A 45 16.79 10.94 -0.91
N ASN A 46 15.62 10.65 -0.31
CA ASN A 46 15.36 9.37 0.36
C ASN A 46 14.94 8.26 -0.61
N GLU A 47 14.41 8.59 -1.80
CA GLU A 47 14.04 7.59 -2.82
C GLU A 47 15.26 6.92 -3.47
N LEU A 48 16.42 7.57 -3.45
CA LEU A 48 17.65 7.05 -4.06
C LEU A 48 18.50 6.18 -3.11
N GLU A 49 18.19 6.15 -1.82
CA GLU A 49 18.93 5.34 -0.87
C GLU A 49 18.63 3.84 -1.12
N SER A 50 19.69 3.05 -1.29
CA SER A 50 19.54 1.62 -1.57
C SER A 50 19.14 0.85 -0.31
N VAL A 51 18.12 0.00 -0.40
CA VAL A 51 17.75 -0.93 0.66
C VAL A 51 18.93 -1.89 0.96
N PRO A 52 19.38 -2.06 2.21
CA PRO A 52 20.48 -2.98 2.53
C PRO A 52 20.24 -4.43 2.09
N LEU A 53 21.29 -5.14 1.66
CA LEU A 53 21.22 -6.54 1.21
C LEU A 53 20.57 -7.51 2.20
N PRO A 54 20.79 -7.42 3.53
CA PRO A 54 20.10 -8.29 4.48
C PRO A 54 18.57 -8.12 4.43
N ILE A 55 18.09 -6.89 4.25
CA ILE A 55 16.65 -6.59 4.12
C ILE A 55 16.11 -7.15 2.81
N GLN A 56 16.80 -6.91 1.69
CA GLN A 56 16.40 -7.47 0.39
C GLN A 56 16.28 -9.00 0.44
N THR A 57 17.27 -9.66 1.05
CA THR A 57 17.30 -11.12 1.22
C THR A 57 16.15 -11.61 2.11
N PHE A 58 15.87 -10.89 3.20
CA PHE A 58 14.75 -11.19 4.09
C PHE A 58 13.41 -11.09 3.33
N LEU A 59 13.14 -9.96 2.68
CA LEU A 59 11.88 -9.73 1.96
C LEU A 59 11.68 -10.76 0.84
N TRP A 60 12.74 -11.08 0.10
CA TRP A 60 12.71 -12.16 -0.89
C TRP A 60 12.33 -13.51 -0.27
N ARG A 61 12.98 -13.92 0.82
CA ARG A 61 12.68 -15.19 1.51
C ARG A 61 11.24 -15.26 2.01
N GLN A 62 10.68 -14.14 2.50
CA GLN A 62 9.30 -14.08 2.94
C GLN A 62 8.28 -14.10 1.78
N THR A 63 8.66 -13.57 0.62
CA THR A 63 7.80 -13.53 -0.58
C THR A 63 7.84 -14.85 -1.36
N ASN A 64 8.98 -15.54 -1.35
CA ASN A 64 9.21 -16.74 -2.15
C ASN A 64 8.15 -17.86 -1.98
N PRO A 65 7.61 -18.15 -0.77
CA PRO A 65 6.51 -19.12 -0.59
C PRO A 65 5.22 -18.80 -1.37
N PHE A 66 5.06 -17.57 -1.85
CA PHE A 66 3.90 -17.11 -2.62
C PHE A 66 4.13 -17.13 -4.14
N LEU A 67 5.35 -17.37 -4.62
CA LEU A 67 5.71 -17.32 -6.05
C LEU A 67 5.56 -18.66 -6.78
N GLY A 68 5.07 -19.70 -6.11
CA GLY A 68 4.89 -21.03 -6.70
C GLY A 68 3.54 -21.26 -7.36
N ALA A 69 3.47 -22.24 -8.27
CA ALA A 69 2.23 -22.65 -8.94
C ALA A 69 1.13 -23.14 -7.97
N LYS A 70 1.51 -23.60 -6.78
CA LYS A 70 0.60 -23.89 -5.67
C LYS A 70 1.19 -23.31 -4.39
N ILE A 71 0.40 -22.51 -3.68
CA ILE A 71 0.78 -21.96 -2.39
C ILE A 71 0.82 -23.11 -1.37
N GLY A 72 2.03 -23.50 -0.96
CA GLY A 72 2.23 -24.51 0.09
C GLY A 72 1.97 -23.96 1.49
N LYS A 73 2.11 -24.77 2.53
CA LYS A 73 1.83 -24.35 3.94
C LYS A 73 2.81 -23.29 4.50
N LEU A 74 3.97 -23.10 3.88
CA LEU A 74 5.02 -22.20 4.39
C LEU A 74 4.64 -20.71 4.35
N HIS A 75 3.64 -20.34 3.56
CA HIS A 75 3.21 -18.95 3.44
C HIS A 75 2.57 -18.41 4.74
N GLU A 76 1.95 -19.27 5.56
CA GLU A 76 1.31 -18.87 6.83
C GLU A 76 2.34 -18.27 7.80
N ALA A 77 3.50 -18.92 7.94
CA ALA A 77 4.62 -18.41 8.73
C ALA A 77 5.13 -17.07 8.20
N SER A 78 5.10 -16.88 6.88
CA SER A 78 5.52 -15.62 6.25
C SER A 78 4.55 -14.47 6.57
N CYS A 79 3.24 -14.74 6.62
CA CYS A 79 2.24 -13.75 7.03
C CYS A 79 2.47 -13.27 8.48
N VAL A 80 2.74 -14.20 9.40
CA VAL A 80 3.04 -13.88 10.80
C VAL A 80 4.33 -13.06 10.91
N THR A 81 5.37 -13.42 10.16
CA THR A 81 6.63 -12.68 10.15
C THR A 81 6.45 -11.27 9.59
N PHE A 82 5.69 -11.08 8.51
CA PHE A 82 5.41 -9.74 7.98
C PHE A 82 4.68 -8.87 9.00
N GLU A 83 3.62 -9.37 9.62
CA GLU A 83 2.90 -8.62 10.68
C GLU A 83 3.86 -8.23 11.83
N ARG A 84 4.62 -9.20 12.34
CA ARG A 84 5.51 -9.00 13.47
C ARG A 84 6.62 -7.98 13.19
N VAL A 85 7.27 -8.09 12.03
CA VAL A 85 8.44 -7.26 11.70
C VAL A 85 8.02 -5.93 11.06
N VAL A 86 7.06 -5.96 10.13
CA VAL A 86 6.69 -4.79 9.31
C VAL A 86 5.62 -3.94 9.96
N VAL A 87 4.67 -4.52 10.70
CA VAL A 87 3.61 -3.74 11.38
C VAL A 87 4.07 -3.45 12.81
N GLN A 88 4.32 -4.50 13.60
CA GLN A 88 4.61 -4.36 15.03
C GLN A 88 6.04 -3.90 15.34
N ASN A 89 6.93 -3.82 14.34
CA ASN A 89 8.33 -3.43 14.50
C ASN A 89 9.11 -4.28 15.54
N ILE A 90 8.78 -5.57 15.67
CA ILE A 90 9.44 -6.47 16.62
C ILE A 90 10.61 -7.18 15.93
N LEU A 91 11.83 -6.73 16.24
CA LEU A 91 13.08 -7.28 15.66
C LEU A 91 13.70 -8.41 16.51
N HIS A 92 13.16 -8.68 17.70
CA HIS A 92 13.66 -9.72 18.60
C HIS A 92 13.66 -11.11 17.92
N GLY A 93 14.77 -11.83 17.99
CA GLY A 93 14.90 -13.16 17.38
C GLY A 93 15.17 -13.17 15.87
N LEU A 94 15.33 -12.00 15.24
CA LEU A 94 15.97 -11.91 13.93
C LEU A 94 17.48 -12.07 14.07
N SER A 95 18.18 -12.38 12.96
CA SER A 95 19.64 -12.43 12.97
C SER A 95 20.23 -11.03 13.25
N PRO A 96 21.38 -10.92 13.95
CA PRO A 96 22.00 -9.62 14.23
C PRO A 96 22.20 -8.79 12.96
N SER A 97 22.71 -9.40 11.89
CA SER A 97 22.90 -8.73 10.59
C SER A 97 21.62 -8.16 9.98
N LEU A 98 20.46 -8.80 10.17
CA LEU A 98 19.19 -8.27 9.67
C LEU A 98 18.69 -7.13 10.58
N SER A 99 18.75 -7.32 11.89
CA SER A 99 18.34 -6.30 12.85
C SER A 99 19.16 -5.02 12.70
N ASP A 100 20.48 -5.14 12.55
CA ASP A 100 21.39 -4.00 12.34
C ASP A 100 21.08 -3.27 11.03
N ALA A 101 20.79 -4.01 9.96
CA ALA A 101 20.41 -3.43 8.67
C ALA A 101 19.05 -2.73 8.71
N ILE A 102 18.06 -3.27 9.43
CA ILE A 102 16.76 -2.60 9.60
C ILE A 102 16.94 -1.30 10.40
N ASN A 103 17.80 -1.30 11.42
CA ASN A 103 18.09 -0.12 12.22
C ASN A 103 18.99 0.91 11.53
N SER A 104 19.66 0.55 10.42
CA SER A 104 20.52 1.47 9.67
C SER A 104 19.76 2.36 8.69
N ILE A 105 18.47 2.14 8.47
CA ILE A 105 17.60 2.96 7.62
C ILE A 105 16.42 3.51 8.42
N SER A 106 15.75 4.54 7.89
CA SER A 106 14.54 5.05 8.52
C SER A 106 13.43 3.99 8.53
N ARG A 107 12.52 4.10 9.51
CA ARG A 107 11.43 3.12 9.61
C ARG A 107 10.52 3.20 8.40
N TRP A 108 10.28 4.43 7.91
CA TRP A 108 9.54 4.68 6.69
C TRP A 108 10.21 4.08 5.46
N HIS A 109 11.54 4.18 5.33
CA HIS A 109 12.29 3.55 4.26
C HIS A 109 12.05 2.03 4.24
N PHE A 110 12.18 1.36 5.39
CA PHE A 110 11.93 -0.08 5.51
C PHE A 110 10.48 -0.47 5.13
N VAL A 111 9.48 0.34 5.55
CA VAL A 111 8.08 0.16 5.18
C VAL A 111 7.89 0.23 3.66
N ARG A 112 8.40 1.28 3.01
CA ARG A 112 8.31 1.46 1.56
C ARG A 112 8.94 0.29 0.81
N ALA A 113 10.12 -0.17 1.25
CA ALA A 113 10.81 -1.32 0.68
C ALA A 113 9.97 -2.61 0.74
N THR A 114 9.10 -2.76 1.74
CA THR A 114 8.26 -3.94 1.92
C THR A 114 7.00 -3.92 1.05
N PHE A 115 6.52 -2.75 0.63
CA PHE A 115 5.27 -2.59 -0.11
C PHE A 115 5.11 -3.52 -1.34
N PRO A 116 6.05 -3.56 -2.32
CA PRO A 116 5.88 -4.42 -3.49
C PRO A 116 5.81 -5.92 -3.14
N HIS A 117 6.48 -6.34 -2.06
CA HIS A 117 6.44 -7.72 -1.58
C HIS A 117 5.07 -8.10 -1.01
N ILE A 118 4.45 -7.20 -0.22
CA ILE A 118 3.12 -7.43 0.35
C ILE A 118 2.06 -7.48 -0.73
N VAL A 119 2.12 -6.56 -1.71
CA VAL A 119 1.22 -6.56 -2.87
C VAL A 119 1.34 -7.88 -3.65
N GLN A 120 2.56 -8.36 -3.89
CA GLN A 120 2.79 -9.64 -4.56
C GLN A 120 2.19 -10.82 -3.77
N CYS A 121 2.34 -10.84 -2.45
CA CYS A 121 1.76 -11.89 -1.60
C CYS A 121 0.22 -11.86 -1.64
N CYS A 122 -0.38 -10.67 -1.58
CA CYS A 122 -1.83 -10.49 -1.74
C CYS A 122 -2.31 -11.00 -3.10
N ALA A 123 -1.62 -10.66 -4.19
CA ALA A 123 -1.99 -11.07 -5.54
C ALA A 123 -2.00 -12.61 -5.68
N SER A 124 -0.96 -13.29 -5.18
CA SER A 124 -0.90 -14.76 -5.19
C SER A 124 -2.06 -15.38 -4.39
N LEU A 125 -2.33 -14.87 -3.19
CA LEU A 125 -3.42 -15.38 -2.35
C LEU A 125 -4.81 -15.11 -2.94
N LEU A 126 -5.01 -13.96 -3.59
CA LEU A 126 -6.23 -13.64 -4.32
C LEU A 126 -6.44 -14.60 -5.50
N SER A 127 -5.39 -14.91 -6.26
CA SER A 127 -5.46 -15.88 -7.36
C SER A 127 -5.91 -17.27 -6.89
N GLU A 128 -5.43 -17.72 -5.73
CA GLU A 128 -5.87 -18.98 -5.11
C GLU A 128 -7.32 -18.88 -4.61
N ALA A 129 -7.71 -17.74 -4.04
CA ALA A 129 -9.08 -17.54 -3.55
C ALA A 129 -10.11 -17.53 -4.68
N ILE A 130 -9.79 -16.95 -5.84
CA ILE A 130 -10.66 -16.99 -7.03
C ILE A 130 -10.95 -18.42 -7.48
N SER A 131 -9.99 -19.33 -7.29
CA SER A 131 -10.15 -20.76 -7.63
C SER A 131 -10.99 -21.55 -6.62
N ARG A 132 -11.37 -20.93 -5.49
CA ARG A 132 -12.08 -21.55 -4.36
C ARG A 132 -13.50 -21.01 -4.25
N ASP A 133 -14.37 -21.46 -5.14
CA ASP A 133 -15.76 -20.98 -5.19
C ASP A 133 -16.53 -21.26 -3.89
N GLY A 134 -17.27 -20.27 -3.40
CA GLY A 134 -18.11 -20.33 -2.20
C GLY A 134 -17.39 -20.49 -0.84
N LEU A 135 -16.06 -20.59 -0.81
CA LEU A 135 -15.32 -20.70 0.45
C LEU A 135 -14.97 -19.33 1.02
N PRO A 136 -14.96 -19.17 2.35
CA PRO A 136 -14.50 -17.93 2.97
C PRO A 136 -13.02 -17.67 2.65
N MET A 137 -12.66 -16.39 2.71
CA MET A 137 -11.27 -15.94 2.59
C MET A 137 -10.37 -16.68 3.58
N SER A 138 -9.20 -17.16 3.11
CA SER A 138 -8.24 -17.83 3.98
C SER A 138 -7.71 -16.88 5.05
N GLY A 139 -7.34 -17.42 6.22
CA GLY A 139 -6.75 -16.62 7.31
C GLY A 139 -5.49 -15.87 6.86
N SER A 140 -4.69 -16.47 5.96
CA SER A 140 -3.54 -15.82 5.34
C SER A 140 -3.93 -14.63 4.47
N LEU A 141 -4.96 -14.77 3.62
CA LEU A 141 -5.41 -13.65 2.79
C LEU A 141 -6.00 -12.52 3.63
N ALA A 142 -6.79 -12.85 4.65
CA ALA A 142 -7.29 -11.87 5.60
C ALA A 142 -6.15 -11.08 6.28
N LYS A 143 -5.12 -11.79 6.77
CA LYS A 143 -3.96 -11.18 7.43
C LYS A 143 -3.13 -10.33 6.48
N MET A 144 -2.87 -10.82 5.26
CA MET A 144 -2.10 -10.06 4.27
C MET A 144 -2.82 -8.80 3.81
N LEU A 145 -4.15 -8.86 3.61
CA LEU A 145 -4.94 -7.68 3.28
C LEU A 145 -5.01 -6.68 4.45
N TYR A 146 -5.03 -7.14 5.70
CA TYR A 146 -4.90 -6.27 6.87
C TYR A 146 -3.56 -5.55 6.92
N ILE A 147 -2.45 -6.27 6.65
CA ILE A 147 -1.12 -5.67 6.56
C ILE A 147 -1.07 -4.64 5.42
N LEU A 148 -1.64 -4.96 4.26
CA LEU A 148 -1.71 -4.03 3.12
C LEU A 148 -2.52 -2.78 3.47
N HIS A 149 -3.64 -2.93 4.18
CA HIS A 149 -4.44 -1.80 4.65
C HIS A 149 -3.63 -0.90 5.58
N TRP A 150 -2.94 -1.48 6.57
CA TRP A 150 -2.04 -0.73 7.47
C TRP A 150 -0.95 0.01 6.69
N LEU A 151 -0.33 -0.65 5.70
CA LEU A 151 0.67 -0.01 4.83
C LEU A 151 0.12 1.22 4.13
N LEU A 152 -1.12 1.15 3.62
CA LEU A 152 -1.71 2.23 2.83
C LEU A 152 -2.20 3.41 3.67
N LEU A 153 -2.71 3.18 4.88
CA LEU A 153 -3.43 4.20 5.64
C LEU A 153 -2.68 4.70 6.89
N ASP A 154 -2.07 3.79 7.65
CA ASP A 154 -1.57 4.09 8.99
C ASP A 154 -0.04 4.20 9.02
N SER A 155 0.65 3.49 8.13
CA SER A 155 2.09 3.28 8.24
C SER A 155 2.92 4.56 8.16
N ALA A 156 2.55 5.54 7.32
CA ALA A 156 3.28 6.80 7.22
C ALA A 156 3.22 7.59 8.53
N ASN A 157 2.03 7.70 9.11
CA ASN A 157 1.81 8.40 10.38
C ASN A 157 2.52 7.69 11.54
N GLU A 158 2.40 6.37 11.63
CA GLU A 158 3.07 5.59 12.69
C GLU A 158 4.60 5.63 12.57
N CYS A 159 5.16 5.67 11.35
CA CYS A 159 6.60 5.80 11.15
C CYS A 159 7.11 7.18 11.59
N TYR A 160 6.34 8.24 11.27
CA TYR A 160 6.66 9.60 11.69
C TYR A 160 6.64 9.77 13.22
N ASP A 161 5.65 9.19 13.90
CA ASP A 161 5.55 9.21 15.37
C ASP A 161 6.71 8.48 16.07
N VAL A 162 7.30 7.47 15.44
CA VAL A 162 8.46 6.75 15.98
C VAL A 162 9.74 7.57 15.84
N GLU A 163 9.89 8.31 14.75
CA GLU A 163 11.07 9.16 14.50
C GLU A 163 11.07 10.41 15.37
N SER A 164 9.90 11.02 15.59
CA SER A 164 9.77 12.17 16.50
C SER A 164 10.12 11.87 17.96
N LYS A 165 10.00 10.61 18.42
CA LYS A 165 10.35 10.17 19.79
C LYS A 165 11.85 9.90 20.00
N LYS A 166 12.67 9.91 18.94
CA LYS A 166 14.13 9.70 19.05
C LYS A 166 14.90 10.99 19.36
N VAL A 167 14.25 12.15 19.32
CA VAL A 167 14.81 13.47 19.62
C VAL A 167 14.53 13.84 21.07
#